data_AF-A0A443YHG9-F1
#
_entry.id   AF-A0A443YHG9-F1
#
_cell.length_a   1.000
_cell.length_b   1.000
_cell.length_c   1.000
_cell.angle_alpha   90.00
_cell.angle_beta   90.00
_cell.angle_gamma   90.00
#
_symmetry.space_group_name_H-M   'P 1'
#
loop_
_entity.id
_entity.type
_entity.pdbx_description
1 polymer ?
#
loop_
_entity_poly.entity_id
_entity_poly.type
_entity_poly.pdbx_seq_one_letter_code
_entity_poly.pdbx_strand_id
1 'polypeptide(L)'
;MGVLLTAMLIGLIPAFIARSKGRSMGAWWIYGTLLFIIALPHSIFMKNYSTINGKPNIRPCGNPECHRFLTGDQTECWCGWHTSLPSERTPARDEDEFATCLKCGHNQYAHLRICQECRYDRQLDPQKLYSNERECPFCAELIKKKAVKCKHCGSEIEPFPEAVPPQPPEPESLGNEVLDARARLAANAKKPR
;
A
#
# COMPACT_ATOMS: atom_id res chain seq x y z
N MET A 1 -54.80 3.06 -7.58
CA MET A 1 -53.66 3.95 -7.29
C MET A 1 -53.14 3.86 -5.85
N GLY A 2 -54.00 3.79 -4.81
CA GLY A 2 -53.54 3.76 -3.41
C GLY A 2 -52.71 2.55 -2.96
N VAL A 3 -53.00 1.34 -3.47
CA VAL A 3 -52.27 0.11 -3.08
C VAL A 3 -50.83 0.10 -3.63
N LEU A 4 -50.61 0.66 -4.83
CA LEU A 4 -49.28 0.76 -5.42
C LEU A 4 -48.41 1.78 -4.65
N LEU A 5 -48.99 2.91 -4.23
CA LEU A 5 -48.28 3.91 -3.44
C LEU A 5 -47.92 3.39 -2.04
N THR A 6 -48.83 2.65 -1.39
CA THR A 6 -48.56 2.05 -0.08
C THR A 6 -47.52 0.93 -0.16
N ALA A 7 -47.55 0.08 -1.19
CA ALA A 7 -46.51 -0.93 -1.41
C ALA A 7 -45.11 -0.29 -1.63
N MET A 8 -45.06 0.82 -2.36
CA MET A 8 -43.82 1.58 -2.63
C MET A 8 -43.20 2.18 -1.35
N LEU A 9 -44.05 2.64 -0.42
CA LEU A 9 -43.65 3.15 0.89
C LEU A 9 -43.20 2.05 1.85
N ILE A 10 -43.90 0.91 1.88
CA ILE A 10 -43.58 -0.20 2.78
C ILE A 10 -42.27 -0.89 2.37
N GLY A 11 -41.98 -1.01 1.07
CA GLY A 11 -40.73 -1.56 0.56
C GLY A 11 -39.47 -0.74 0.90
N LEU A 12 -39.61 0.52 1.31
CA LEU A 12 -38.49 1.35 1.79
C LEU A 12 -37.92 0.87 3.12
N ILE A 13 -38.74 0.24 3.98
CA ILE A 13 -38.31 -0.21 5.31
C ILE A 13 -37.28 -1.36 5.19
N PRO A 14 -37.56 -2.48 4.46
CA PRO A 14 -36.56 -3.52 4.21
C PRO A 14 -35.36 -3.03 3.41
N ALA A 15 -35.55 -2.09 2.47
CA ALA A 15 -34.47 -1.48 1.71
C ALA A 15 -33.51 -0.69 2.61
N PHE A 16 -34.04 0.03 3.60
CA PHE A 16 -33.24 0.76 4.59
C PHE A 16 -32.50 -0.19 5.54
N ILE A 17 -33.15 -1.28 5.97
CA ILE A 17 -32.55 -2.34 6.79
C ILE A 17 -31.46 -3.10 6.02
N ALA A 18 -31.62 -3.30 4.72
CA ALA A 18 -30.59 -3.90 3.87
C ALA A 18 -29.44 -2.94 3.59
N ARG A 19 -29.74 -1.63 3.44
CA ARG A 19 -28.74 -0.57 3.29
C ARG A 19 -27.86 -0.43 4.52
N SER A 20 -28.43 -0.52 5.72
CA SER A 20 -27.65 -0.52 6.97
C SER A 20 -26.73 -1.73 7.12
N LYS A 21 -26.96 -2.80 6.32
CA LYS A 21 -26.12 -4.00 6.22
C LYS A 21 -25.23 -4.04 4.98
N GLY A 22 -25.12 -2.94 4.22
CA GLY A 22 -24.19 -2.81 3.09
C GLY A 22 -24.59 -3.55 1.81
N ARG A 23 -25.87 -3.90 1.61
CA ARG A 23 -26.38 -4.49 0.37
C ARG A 23 -26.97 -3.44 -0.55
N SER A 24 -27.07 -3.76 -1.85
CA SER A 24 -27.61 -2.85 -2.86
C SER A 24 -29.06 -2.46 -2.53
N MET A 25 -29.23 -1.18 -2.20
CA MET A 25 -30.50 -0.59 -1.78
C MET A 25 -31.62 -0.84 -2.81
N GLY A 26 -31.31 -0.73 -4.11
CA GLY A 26 -32.28 -0.90 -5.19
C GLY A 26 -32.81 -2.33 -5.32
N ALA A 27 -31.93 -3.34 -5.23
CA ALA A 27 -32.34 -4.74 -5.37
C ALA A 27 -33.24 -5.18 -4.19
N TRP A 28 -32.93 -4.72 -2.98
CA TRP A 28 -33.72 -5.00 -1.79
C TRP A 28 -35.06 -4.25 -1.74
N TRP A 29 -35.12 -3.05 -2.34
CA TRP A 29 -36.37 -2.32 -2.48
C TRP A 29 -37.34 -3.02 -3.45
N ILE A 30 -36.86 -3.43 -4.63
CA ILE A 30 -37.69 -4.20 -5.60
C ILE A 30 -38.14 -5.53 -4.99
N TYR A 31 -37.26 -6.20 -4.25
CA TYR A 31 -37.59 -7.43 -3.56
C TYR A 31 -38.62 -7.22 -2.44
N GLY A 32 -38.51 -6.13 -1.67
CA GLY A 32 -39.43 -5.78 -0.59
C GLY A 32 -40.82 -5.32 -1.07
N THR A 33 -40.91 -4.66 -2.23
CA THR A 33 -42.20 -4.26 -2.83
C THR A 33 -42.94 -5.45 -3.43
N LEU A 34 -42.22 -6.47 -3.94
CA LEU A 34 -42.80 -7.67 -4.54
C LEU A 34 -43.14 -8.77 -3.51
N LEU A 35 -42.32 -8.95 -2.46
CA LEU A 35 -42.39 -10.12 -1.57
C LEU A 35 -42.21 -9.74 -0.08
N PHE A 36 -42.98 -8.76 0.39
CA PHE A 36 -42.90 -8.18 1.74
C PHE A 36 -42.86 -9.20 2.90
N ILE A 37 -43.67 -10.26 2.83
CA ILE A 37 -43.80 -11.28 3.88
C ILE A 37 -42.53 -12.14 4.01
N ILE A 38 -41.87 -12.42 2.88
CA ILE A 38 -40.69 -13.30 2.81
C ILE A 38 -39.40 -12.47 3.02
N ALA A 39 -39.42 -11.19 2.65
CA ALA A 39 -38.27 -10.31 2.77
C ALA A 39 -37.83 -10.05 4.22
N LEU A 40 -38.78 -9.93 5.15
CA LEU A 40 -38.50 -9.63 6.56
C LEU A 40 -37.70 -10.76 7.26
N PRO A 41 -38.16 -12.02 7.27
CA PRO A 41 -37.40 -13.12 7.85
C PRO A 41 -36.03 -13.28 7.18
N HIS A 42 -35.97 -13.17 5.85
CA HIS A 42 -34.72 -13.31 5.11
C HIS A 42 -33.73 -12.17 5.41
N SER A 43 -34.20 -10.96 5.71
CA SER A 43 -33.35 -9.82 6.12
C SER A 43 -32.72 -10.01 7.50
N ILE A 44 -33.41 -10.73 8.39
CA ILE A 44 -32.97 -11.00 9.76
C ILE A 44 -32.03 -12.21 9.79
N PHE A 45 -32.29 -13.23 8.98
CA PHE A 45 -31.58 -14.51 9.00
C PHE A 45 -30.38 -14.64 8.05
N MET A 46 -29.94 -13.57 7.39
CA MET A 46 -28.70 -13.60 6.62
C MET A 46 -27.47 -13.47 7.52
N LYS A 47 -26.62 -14.50 7.47
CA LYS A 47 -25.29 -14.51 8.08
C LYS A 47 -24.43 -13.40 7.45
N ASN A 48 -23.65 -12.70 8.28
CA ASN A 48 -22.70 -11.71 7.80
C ASN A 48 -21.68 -12.39 6.88
N TYR A 49 -21.72 -12.10 5.58
CA TYR A 49 -20.75 -12.62 4.62
C TYR A 49 -19.49 -11.77 4.67
N SER A 50 -18.59 -12.13 5.59
CA SER A 50 -17.22 -11.60 5.61
C SER A 50 -16.30 -12.58 6.31
N THR A 51 -16.25 -13.81 5.80
CA THR A 51 -15.29 -14.78 6.32
C THR A 51 -14.83 -15.71 5.22
N ILE A 52 -13.58 -15.52 4.78
CA ILE A 52 -12.85 -16.51 3.99
C ILE A 52 -11.99 -17.28 5.00
N ASN A 53 -12.16 -18.59 5.13
CA ASN A 53 -11.39 -19.45 6.04
C ASN A 53 -11.39 -19.01 7.52
N GLY A 54 -12.55 -18.63 8.08
CA GLY A 54 -12.66 -18.27 9.51
C GLY A 54 -12.02 -16.92 9.89
N LYS A 55 -11.52 -16.13 8.93
CA LYS A 55 -10.91 -14.82 9.17
C LYS A 55 -11.71 -13.69 8.51
N PRO A 56 -11.89 -12.53 9.17
CA PRO A 56 -12.56 -11.38 8.58
C PRO A 56 -11.79 -10.89 7.34
N ASN A 57 -12.47 -10.73 6.21
CA ASN A 57 -11.89 -10.17 4.98
C ASN A 57 -11.73 -8.65 5.17
N ILE A 58 -10.57 -8.25 5.67
CA ILE A 58 -10.24 -6.85 5.98
C ILE A 58 -9.38 -6.29 4.85
N ARG A 59 -9.86 -5.24 4.19
CA ARG A 59 -9.10 -4.52 3.15
C ARG A 59 -8.78 -3.10 3.62
N PRO A 60 -7.54 -2.60 3.45
CA PRO A 60 -7.21 -1.21 3.73
C PRO A 60 -7.77 -0.28 2.63
N CYS A 61 -8.35 0.85 3.03
CA CYS A 61 -8.71 1.91 2.09
C CYS A 61 -7.44 2.62 1.59
N GLY A 62 -7.34 2.89 0.28
CA GLY A 62 -6.14 3.40 -0.37
C GLY A 62 -5.80 4.88 -0.10
N ASN A 63 -6.46 5.53 0.85
CA ASN A 63 -6.16 6.92 1.21
C ASN A 63 -5.28 6.95 2.48
N PRO A 64 -4.08 7.57 2.44
CA PRO A 64 -3.17 7.67 3.59
C PRO A 64 -3.74 8.45 4.79
N GLU A 65 -4.79 9.26 4.62
CA GLU A 65 -5.42 10.02 5.71
C GLU A 65 -6.54 9.27 6.45
N CYS A 66 -6.87 8.04 6.03
CA CYS A 66 -8.07 7.33 6.49
C CYS A 66 -7.71 6.06 7.29
N HIS A 67 -7.59 6.19 8.62
CA HIS A 67 -7.26 5.10 9.55
C HIS A 67 -8.49 4.28 10.01
N ARG A 68 -9.30 3.73 9.08
CA ARG A 68 -10.38 2.80 9.45
C ARG A 68 -10.45 1.56 8.57
N PHE A 69 -10.47 0.40 9.21
CA PHE A 69 -10.53 -0.93 8.60
C PHE A 69 -11.98 -1.29 8.20
N LEU A 70 -12.19 -1.81 6.98
CA LEU A 70 -13.48 -2.31 6.50
C LEU A 70 -13.51 -3.84 6.52
N THR A 71 -14.63 -4.42 6.98
CA THR A 71 -14.88 -5.87 6.98
C THR A 71 -15.88 -6.24 5.89
N GLY A 72 -15.47 -7.08 4.92
CA GLY A 72 -16.37 -7.78 4.01
C GLY A 72 -16.43 -7.30 2.56
N ASP A 73 -17.48 -7.77 1.87
CA ASP A 73 -17.84 -7.53 0.46
C ASP A 73 -18.44 -6.12 0.26
N GLN A 74 -17.66 -5.07 0.60
CA GLN A 74 -18.05 -3.68 0.39
C GLN A 74 -17.21 -3.07 -0.73
N THR A 75 -17.87 -2.46 -1.72
CA THR A 75 -17.25 -1.77 -2.86
C THR A 75 -17.01 -0.27 -2.62
N GLU A 76 -17.27 0.23 -1.41
CA GLU A 76 -17.22 1.67 -1.09
C GLU A 76 -16.44 1.92 0.22
N CYS A 77 -15.46 2.83 0.17
CA CYS A 77 -14.73 3.34 1.34
C CYS A 77 -15.35 4.67 1.79
N TRP A 78 -15.81 4.75 3.04
CA TRP A 78 -16.36 5.98 3.62
C TRP A 78 -15.29 6.69 4.48
N CYS A 79 -14.81 7.85 4.02
CA CYS A 79 -13.90 8.72 4.76
C CYS A 79 -14.65 10.03 5.11
N GLY A 80 -15.31 10.06 6.28
CA GLY A 80 -16.07 11.24 6.74
C GLY A 80 -17.46 11.40 6.08
N TRP A 81 -17.82 12.64 5.70
CA TRP A 81 -19.13 13.03 5.13
C TRP A 81 -19.17 13.11 3.60
N HIS A 82 -18.06 12.81 2.92
CA HIS A 82 -18.01 12.78 1.47
C HIS A 82 -18.20 11.36 0.95
N THR A 83 -19.25 11.13 0.17
CA THR A 83 -19.26 10.09 -0.86
C THR A 83 -18.34 10.55 -1.98
N SER A 84 -17.05 10.26 -1.87
CA SER A 84 -16.25 10.17 -3.09
C SER A 84 -16.83 8.99 -3.88
N LEU A 85 -17.37 9.27 -5.07
CA LEU A 85 -17.58 8.25 -6.09
C LEU A 85 -16.34 7.36 -6.13
N PRO A 86 -16.49 6.03 -6.30
CA PRO A 86 -15.33 5.17 -6.51
C PRO A 86 -14.54 5.82 -7.63
N SER A 87 -13.28 6.21 -7.36
CA SER A 87 -12.35 6.51 -8.44
C SER A 87 -12.54 5.37 -9.42
N GLU A 88 -12.86 5.71 -10.67
CA GLU A 88 -13.15 4.79 -11.75
C GLU A 88 -12.49 3.46 -11.49
N ARG A 89 -13.31 2.42 -11.36
CA ARG A 89 -12.94 1.01 -11.41
C ARG A 89 -11.58 0.92 -12.10
N THR A 90 -10.50 0.93 -11.32
CA THR A 90 -9.21 0.59 -11.91
C THR A 90 -9.49 -0.81 -12.42
N PRO A 91 -9.31 -1.04 -13.74
CA PRO A 91 -9.53 -2.35 -14.30
C PRO A 91 -8.79 -3.33 -13.41
N ALA A 92 -9.44 -4.46 -13.12
CA ALA A 92 -8.90 -5.56 -12.35
C ALA A 92 -7.38 -5.59 -12.57
N ARG A 93 -6.65 -5.17 -11.55
CA ARG A 93 -5.22 -4.91 -11.62
C ARG A 93 -4.60 -6.20 -12.14
N ASP A 94 -4.12 -6.15 -13.36
CA ASP A 94 -3.42 -7.24 -14.00
C ASP A 94 -2.39 -7.77 -13.00
N GLU A 95 -2.56 -9.07 -12.76
CA GLU A 95 -1.55 -10.08 -12.44
C GLU A 95 -0.40 -9.64 -11.55
N ASP A 96 -0.36 -10.19 -10.33
CA ASP A 96 0.83 -10.65 -9.62
C ASP A 96 2.19 -10.18 -10.17
N GLU A 97 2.43 -8.87 -10.20
CA GLU A 97 3.69 -8.35 -10.72
C GLU A 97 4.74 -8.60 -9.62
N PHE A 98 5.42 -9.73 -9.77
CA PHE A 98 6.54 -10.08 -8.92
C PHE A 98 7.73 -9.25 -9.37
N ALA A 99 8.29 -8.46 -8.44
CA ALA A 99 9.50 -7.71 -8.65
C ALA A 99 10.63 -8.36 -7.86
N THR A 100 11.68 -8.75 -8.57
CA THR A 100 12.88 -9.33 -7.97
C THR A 100 13.61 -8.29 -7.11
N CYS A 101 14.02 -8.67 -5.91
CA CYS A 101 14.84 -7.82 -5.05
C CYS A 101 16.22 -7.61 -5.68
N LEU A 102 16.63 -6.36 -5.92
CA LEU A 102 17.96 -6.04 -6.47
C LEU A 102 19.13 -6.48 -5.57
N LYS A 103 18.87 -6.71 -4.27
CA LYS A 103 19.91 -7.09 -3.31
C LYS A 103 20.12 -8.60 -3.21
N CYS A 104 19.06 -9.39 -3.08
CA CYS A 104 19.16 -10.85 -2.89
C CYS A 104 18.65 -11.69 -4.06
N GLY A 105 18.03 -11.09 -5.08
CA GLY A 105 17.49 -11.80 -6.23
C GLY A 105 16.21 -12.60 -5.97
N HIS A 106 15.62 -12.52 -4.76
CA HIS A 106 14.36 -13.21 -4.48
C HIS A 106 13.18 -12.50 -5.13
N ASN A 107 12.25 -13.29 -5.68
CA ASN A 107 11.07 -12.76 -6.32
C ASN A 107 9.96 -12.52 -5.31
N GLN A 108 9.42 -11.30 -5.26
CA GLN A 108 8.46 -10.90 -4.25
C GLN A 108 7.46 -9.93 -4.84
N TYR A 109 6.27 -9.84 -4.26
CA TYR A 109 5.26 -8.92 -4.77
C TYR A 109 5.80 -7.48 -4.86
N ALA A 110 5.54 -6.80 -5.98
CA ALA A 110 6.01 -5.43 -6.20
C ALA A 110 5.56 -4.43 -5.12
N HIS A 111 4.43 -4.69 -4.45
CA HIS A 111 3.89 -3.83 -3.40
C HIS A 111 4.65 -3.92 -2.05
N LEU A 112 5.52 -4.91 -1.84
CA LEU A 112 6.32 -5.02 -0.63
C LEU A 112 7.50 -4.03 -0.68
N ARG A 113 7.50 -3.05 0.24
CA ARG A 113 8.62 -2.08 0.39
C ARG A 113 9.91 -2.75 0.83
N ILE A 114 9.82 -3.62 1.83
CA ILE A 114 10.95 -4.29 2.46
C ILE A 114 11.02 -5.73 1.95
N CYS A 115 12.19 -6.15 1.48
CA CYS A 115 12.40 -7.55 1.13
C CYS A 115 12.31 -8.45 2.36
N GLN A 116 11.48 -9.50 2.31
CA GLN A 116 11.30 -10.37 3.47
C GLN A 116 12.53 -11.25 3.77
N GLU A 117 13.38 -11.50 2.77
CA GLU A 117 14.58 -12.31 2.94
C GLU A 117 15.77 -11.50 3.48
N CYS A 118 16.09 -10.37 2.83
CA CYS A 118 17.29 -9.59 3.15
C CYS A 118 17.02 -8.24 3.84
N ARG A 119 15.75 -7.93 4.11
CA ARG A 119 15.27 -6.67 4.70
C ARG A 119 15.69 -5.41 3.94
N TYR A 120 16.00 -5.52 2.64
CA TYR A 120 16.32 -4.38 1.78
C TYR A 120 15.07 -3.55 1.50
N ASP A 121 15.11 -2.26 1.85
CA ASP A 121 14.05 -1.30 1.57
C ASP A 121 14.24 -0.68 0.17
N ARG A 122 13.26 -0.92 -0.71
CA ARG A 122 13.24 -0.39 -2.09
C ARG A 122 12.89 1.10 -2.19
N GLN A 123 12.50 1.76 -1.09
CA GLN A 123 12.11 3.17 -1.06
C GLN A 123 13.14 4.10 -0.38
N LEU A 124 14.31 3.59 -0.01
CA LEU A 124 15.43 4.46 0.31
C LEU A 124 15.90 5.11 -0.98
N ASP A 125 15.28 6.23 -1.36
CA ASP A 125 15.77 7.10 -2.41
C ASP A 125 17.15 7.64 -1.98
N PRO A 126 18.25 7.25 -2.66
CA PRO A 126 19.58 7.75 -2.35
C PRO A 126 19.65 9.28 -2.46
N GLN A 127 18.81 9.91 -3.28
CA GLN A 127 18.78 11.37 -3.42
C GLN A 127 18.24 12.07 -2.18
N LYS A 128 17.24 11.52 -1.49
CA LYS A 128 16.68 12.15 -0.28
C LYS A 128 17.67 12.09 0.88
N LEU A 129 18.48 11.04 0.93
CA LEU A 129 19.57 10.91 1.91
C LEU A 129 20.72 11.88 1.62
N TYR A 130 20.96 12.17 0.33
CA TYR A 130 21.98 13.11 -0.16
C TYR A 130 21.49 14.56 -0.35
N SER A 131 20.30 14.89 0.16
CA SER A 131 19.90 16.30 0.27
C SER A 131 20.91 17.02 1.18
N ASN A 132 21.56 18.06 0.66
CA ASN A 132 22.54 18.86 1.40
C ASN A 132 21.87 19.90 2.33
N GLU A 133 20.58 19.76 2.59
CA GLU A 133 19.74 20.74 3.27
C GLU A 133 19.18 20.15 4.57
N ARG A 134 18.97 21.01 5.57
CA ARG A 134 18.36 20.72 6.87
C ARG A 134 17.65 21.98 7.38
N GLU A 135 16.75 21.83 8.34
CA GLU A 135 16.08 22.98 8.97
C GLU A 135 16.97 23.59 10.06
N CYS A 136 16.92 24.90 10.20
CA CYS A 136 17.58 25.63 11.28
C CYS A 136 16.84 25.40 12.60
N PRO A 137 17.50 24.99 13.71
CA PRO A 137 16.84 24.75 14.99
C PRO A 137 16.32 26.02 15.68
N PHE A 138 16.72 27.21 15.22
CA PHE A 138 16.35 28.49 15.84
C PHE A 138 15.22 29.21 15.10
N CYS A 139 15.10 29.05 13.78
CA CYS A 139 14.12 29.78 12.97
C CYS A 139 13.32 28.89 12.01
N ALA A 140 13.53 27.57 12.02
CA ALA A 140 12.85 26.57 11.18
C ALA A 140 13.02 26.74 9.65
N GLU A 141 13.88 27.65 9.20
CA GLU A 141 14.12 27.89 7.77
C GLU A 141 15.14 26.89 7.19
N LEU A 142 15.03 26.57 5.89
CA LEU A 142 15.93 25.63 5.22
C LEU A 142 17.34 26.20 5.02
N ILE A 143 18.33 25.49 5.56
CA ILE A 143 19.75 25.83 5.52
C ILE A 143 20.59 24.64 5.04
N LYS A 144 21.83 24.90 4.58
CA LYS A 144 22.74 23.82 4.18
C LYS A 144 23.21 23.02 5.42
N LYS A 145 23.42 21.71 5.30
CA LYS A 145 24.00 20.84 6.35
C LYS A 145 25.39 21.30 6.82
N LYS A 146 26.14 21.95 5.92
CA LYS A 146 27.46 22.57 6.19
C LYS A 146 27.38 23.99 6.76
N ALA A 147 26.18 24.56 6.94
CA ALA A 147 26.05 25.92 7.44
C ALA A 147 26.40 25.98 8.93
N VAL A 148 27.48 26.72 9.24
CA VAL A 148 27.89 27.08 10.61
C VAL A 148 27.09 28.28 11.13
N LYS A 149 26.53 29.11 10.24
CA LYS A 149 25.69 30.27 10.59
C LYS A 149 24.44 30.32 9.72
N CYS A 150 23.29 30.55 10.33
CA CYS A 150 22.03 30.69 9.60
C CYS A 150 21.94 32.06 8.91
N LYS A 151 21.60 32.08 7.62
CA LYS A 151 21.41 33.34 6.86
C LYS A 151 20.13 34.11 7.22
N HIS A 152 19.17 33.45 7.87
CA HIS A 152 17.85 34.04 8.16
C HIS A 152 17.79 34.66 9.55
N CYS A 153 18.22 33.93 10.58
CA CYS A 153 18.20 34.40 11.97
C CYS A 153 19.58 34.81 12.50
N GLY A 154 20.66 34.51 11.78
CA GLY A 154 22.02 34.87 12.19
C GLY A 154 22.61 34.04 13.34
N SER A 155 21.88 33.06 13.88
CA SER A 155 22.39 32.18 14.94
C SER A 155 23.49 31.26 14.42
N GLU A 156 24.43 30.96 15.31
CA GLU A 156 25.50 29.99 15.10
C GLU A 156 24.97 28.58 15.37
N ILE A 157 25.24 27.64 14.46
CA ILE A 157 24.70 26.29 14.47
C ILE A 157 25.86 25.32 14.29
N GLU A 158 25.87 24.25 15.06
CA GLU A 158 26.87 23.20 14.91
C GLU A 158 26.76 22.54 13.51
N PRO A 159 27.86 22.47 12.75
CA PRO A 159 27.86 21.82 11.44
C PRO A 159 27.51 20.34 11.61
N PHE A 160 26.70 19.80 10.70
CA PHE A 160 26.35 18.38 10.77
C PHE A 160 27.63 17.56 10.61
N PRO A 161 27.91 16.59 11.50
CA PRO A 161 29.07 15.73 11.36
C PRO A 161 28.95 15.02 10.02
N GLU A 162 29.88 15.33 9.12
CA GLU A 162 29.98 14.65 7.84
C GLU A 162 30.24 13.18 8.18
N ALA A 163 29.22 12.34 8.02
CA ALA A 163 29.40 10.90 8.15
C ALA A 163 30.53 10.55 7.19
N VAL A 164 31.67 10.16 7.74
CA VAL A 164 32.78 9.63 6.96
C VAL A 164 32.17 8.52 6.11
N PRO A 165 32.07 8.67 4.78
CA PRO A 165 31.44 7.65 3.96
C PRO A 165 32.17 6.34 4.25
N PRO A 166 31.47 5.20 4.42
CA PRO A 166 32.16 3.93 4.36
C PRO A 166 32.90 3.93 3.02
N GLN A 167 34.23 4.01 3.07
CA GLN A 167 35.03 3.97 1.86
C GLN A 167 34.65 2.66 1.15
N PRO A 168 34.16 2.73 -0.11
CA PRO A 168 33.88 1.52 -0.87
C PRO A 168 35.16 0.67 -0.87
N PRO A 169 35.07 -0.65 -0.66
CA PRO A 169 36.24 -1.50 -0.83
C PRO A 169 36.79 -1.27 -2.23
N GLU A 170 38.05 -0.85 -2.27
CA GLU A 170 38.80 -0.55 -3.47
C GLU A 170 38.72 -1.76 -4.44
N PRO A 171 38.40 -1.56 -5.72
CA PRO A 171 38.08 -2.65 -6.66
C PRO A 171 39.27 -3.52 -7.10
N GLU A 172 40.44 -3.44 -6.46
CA GLU A 172 41.65 -4.14 -6.90
C GLU A 172 41.67 -5.66 -6.66
N SER A 173 40.83 -6.22 -5.78
CA SER A 173 40.88 -7.67 -5.49
C SER A 173 39.99 -8.53 -6.40
N LEU A 174 38.90 -8.00 -6.94
CA LEU A 174 37.95 -8.79 -7.73
C LEU A 174 38.47 -9.12 -9.14
N GLY A 175 39.34 -8.26 -9.69
CA GLY A 175 39.96 -8.50 -11.00
C GLY A 175 40.92 -9.69 -10.99
N ASN A 176 41.73 -9.81 -9.93
CA ASN A 176 42.76 -10.85 -9.82
C ASN A 176 42.14 -12.23 -9.55
N GLU A 177 41.10 -12.31 -8.70
CA GLU A 177 40.38 -13.58 -8.47
C GLU A 177 39.68 -14.09 -9.74
N VAL A 178 39.10 -13.19 -10.55
CA VAL A 178 38.43 -13.57 -11.81
C VAL A 178 39.43 -13.97 -12.89
N LEU A 179 40.61 -13.33 -12.96
CA LEU A 179 41.69 -13.75 -13.86
C LEU A 179 42.23 -15.13 -13.48
N ASP A 180 42.49 -15.37 -12.19
CA ASP A 180 42.99 -16.66 -11.70
C ASP A 180 41.97 -17.80 -11.90
N ALA A 181 40.68 -17.53 -11.68
CA ALA A 181 39.62 -18.49 -11.92
C ALA A 181 39.53 -18.90 -13.41
N ARG A 182 39.65 -17.94 -14.33
CA ARG A 182 39.67 -18.21 -15.78
C ARG A 182 40.89 -19.02 -16.20
N ALA A 183 42.07 -18.72 -15.64
CA ALA A 183 43.30 -19.48 -15.91
C ALA A 183 43.19 -20.95 -15.48
N ARG A 184 42.58 -21.21 -14.31
CA ARG A 184 42.33 -22.58 -13.82
C ARG A 184 41.36 -23.36 -14.71
N LEU A 185 40.29 -22.74 -15.19
CA LEU A 185 39.34 -23.36 -16.12
C LEU A 185 39.98 -23.70 -17.47
N ALA A 186 40.81 -22.79 -18.01
CA ALA A 186 41.53 -23.02 -19.26
C ALA A 186 42.55 -24.18 -19.15
N ALA A 187 43.21 -24.34 -18.00
CA ALA A 187 44.14 -25.44 -17.75
C ALA A 187 43.43 -26.81 -17.71
N ASN A 188 42.25 -26.89 -17.09
CA ASN A 188 41.48 -28.14 -17.01
C ASN A 188 40.86 -28.56 -18.35
N ALA A 189 40.56 -27.62 -19.25
CA ALA A 189 40.02 -27.91 -20.58
C ALA A 189 41.03 -28.59 -21.52
N LYS A 190 42.33 -28.57 -21.18
CA LYS A 190 43.41 -29.05 -22.05
C LYS A 190 43.96 -30.43 -21.69
N LYS A 191 43.31 -31.19 -20.80
CA LYS A 191 43.73 -32.56 -20.48
C LYS A 191 43.12 -33.55 -21.48
N PRO A 192 43.88 -34.06 -22.48
CA PRO A 192 43.44 -35.22 -23.25
C PRO A 192 43.39 -36.44 -22.32
N ARG A 193 42.41 -37.31 -22.60
CA ARG A 193 42.03 -38.46 -21.78
C ARG A 193 43.13 -39.51 -21.72
#